data_AF-R5JA90-F1
#
_entry.id   AF-R5JA90-F1
#
_cell.length_a   1.000
_cell.length_b   1.000
_cell.length_c   1.000
_cell.angle_alpha   90.00
_cell.angle_beta   90.00
_cell.angle_gamma   90.00
#
_symmetry.space_group_name_H-M   'P 1'
#
loop_
_entity.id
_entity.type
_entity.pdbx_description
1 polymer ?
#
loop_
_entity_poly.entity_id
_entity_poly.type
_entity_poly.pdbx_seq_one_letter_code
_entity_poly.pdbx_strand_id
1 'polypeptide(L)'
;MMNFDEYIRQGEPQQREKGYAWQTAIGLQAVDGLKPSDYLIETARKDIEGEITIDEAEQLIKSYYQSKEARTPEDDEMHEADTASTNIRRLLTEKTFAFTLVGLTSIHRRIFDGVFKFAGQIRDYNITKKEWVLRGDTVLYVSAPDLRNAIEYDLEQERRFDYSKVDRNGLASHIAKFVSGLWQIHPFGEGNTRTTAVFTILYLRSMGFDVTNDLFANHSWYFRNALVRANYQNVQKGIMRNSEYLERFFRNLLLGENNELRNRYMVVDAPEELIEEQMQHEDRTSTEQPTVQVPEQVRVLLLALSNEQLSLKGLMEKVGLKHRPTFLENYINPAFEAGFLKVLYPDKPNHPRQKYLLTAKGLALYNEIKKMQ
;
A
#
# COMPACT_ATOMS: atom_id res chain seq x y z
N MET A 1 10.39 -18.09 -1.86
CA MET A 1 9.95 -16.81 -1.26
C MET A 1 11.09 -15.82 -1.43
N MET A 2 10.96 -14.87 -2.36
CA MET A 2 11.95 -13.81 -2.61
C MET A 2 11.83 -12.78 -1.49
N ASN A 3 12.45 -13.04 -0.35
CA ASN A 3 12.08 -12.34 0.86
C ASN A 3 13.20 -11.45 1.38
N PHE A 4 13.11 -10.15 1.08
CA PHE A 4 13.90 -9.10 1.71
C PHE A 4 13.45 -8.84 3.17
N ASP A 5 12.54 -9.65 3.73
CA ASP A 5 12.05 -9.56 5.11
C ASP A 5 13.16 -9.48 6.15
N GLU A 6 14.30 -10.14 5.92
CA GLU A 6 15.45 -10.07 6.84
C GLU A 6 15.95 -8.63 6.97
N TYR A 7 16.20 -7.97 5.83
CA TYR A 7 16.61 -6.56 5.80
C TYR A 7 15.52 -5.64 6.35
N ILE A 8 14.25 -5.95 6.09
CA ILE A 8 13.11 -5.17 6.58
C ILE A 8 12.96 -5.25 8.11
N ARG A 9 13.14 -6.43 8.69
CA ARG A 9 12.95 -6.65 10.14
C ARG A 9 14.17 -6.26 10.97
N GLN A 10 15.38 -6.50 10.44
CA GLN A 10 16.62 -6.46 11.21
C GLN A 10 17.66 -5.47 10.67
N GLY A 11 17.51 -4.95 9.45
CA GLY A 11 18.48 -4.04 8.84
C GLY A 11 18.51 -2.65 9.48
N GLU A 12 19.55 -1.88 9.17
CA GLU A 12 19.64 -0.46 9.49
C GLU A 12 18.55 0.35 8.74
N PRO A 13 18.17 1.56 9.20
CA PRO A 13 17.06 2.33 8.61
C PRO A 13 17.13 2.48 7.09
N GLN A 14 18.35 2.71 6.56
CA GLN A 14 18.56 2.84 5.12
C GLN A 14 18.34 1.51 4.40
N GLN A 15 18.82 0.38 4.94
CA GLN A 15 18.60 -0.95 4.36
C GLN A 15 17.13 -1.33 4.35
N ARG A 16 16.38 -0.98 5.41
CA ARG A 16 14.92 -1.16 5.46
C ARG A 16 14.22 -0.39 4.34
N GLU A 17 14.55 0.89 4.19
CA GLU A 17 13.97 1.74 3.13
C GLU A 17 14.24 1.15 1.73
N LYS A 18 15.49 0.74 1.45
CA LYS A 18 15.86 0.09 0.20
C LYS A 18 15.13 -1.24 0.01
N GLY A 19 15.06 -2.07 1.05
CA GLY A 19 14.39 -3.37 1.06
C GLY A 19 12.90 -3.25 0.74
N TYR A 20 12.20 -2.32 1.41
CA TYR A 20 10.80 -2.03 1.10
C TYR A 20 10.63 -1.57 -0.35
N ALA A 21 11.45 -0.65 -0.82
CA ALA A 21 11.33 -0.14 -2.18
C ALA A 21 11.56 -1.23 -3.24
N TRP A 22 12.54 -2.12 -3.06
CA TRP A 22 12.77 -3.27 -3.95
C TRP A 22 11.64 -4.29 -3.89
N GLN A 23 11.20 -4.67 -2.69
CA GLN A 23 10.10 -5.62 -2.51
C GLN A 23 8.83 -5.14 -3.21
N THR A 24 8.53 -3.84 -3.08
CA THR A 24 7.41 -3.19 -3.80
C THR A 24 7.56 -3.28 -5.30
N ALA A 25 8.73 -2.86 -5.79
CA ALA A 25 9.00 -2.76 -7.22
C ALA A 25 8.89 -4.11 -7.92
N ILE A 26 9.40 -5.16 -7.27
CA ILE A 26 9.31 -6.55 -7.72
C ILE A 26 7.87 -7.06 -7.62
N GLY A 27 7.20 -6.87 -6.48
CA GLY A 27 5.84 -7.36 -6.26
C GLY A 27 4.81 -6.75 -7.21
N LEU A 28 5.02 -5.50 -7.65
CA LEU A 28 4.17 -4.83 -8.64
C LEU A 28 4.23 -5.48 -10.04
N GLN A 29 5.21 -6.31 -10.36
CA GLN A 29 5.27 -6.98 -11.67
C GLN A 29 4.22 -8.09 -11.80
N ALA A 30 3.80 -8.70 -10.67
CA ALA A 30 2.77 -9.73 -10.65
C ALA A 30 1.39 -9.24 -11.12
N VAL A 31 1.18 -7.92 -11.20
CA VAL A 31 -0.01 -7.28 -11.80
C VAL A 31 -0.26 -7.81 -13.21
N ASP A 32 0.81 -7.97 -13.99
CA ASP A 32 0.78 -8.41 -15.38
C ASP A 32 1.25 -9.87 -15.52
N GLY A 33 1.32 -10.61 -14.41
CA GLY A 33 1.79 -12.00 -14.38
C GLY A 33 3.29 -12.18 -14.59
N LEU A 34 4.04 -11.08 -14.68
CA LEU A 34 5.47 -11.09 -14.94
C LEU A 34 6.26 -11.56 -13.71
N LYS A 35 7.36 -12.26 -13.98
CA LYS A 35 8.29 -12.73 -12.95
C LYS A 35 9.67 -12.13 -13.20
N PRO A 36 10.24 -11.44 -12.20
CA PRO A 36 11.64 -11.01 -12.28
C PRO A 36 12.61 -12.17 -12.39
N SER A 37 13.80 -11.90 -12.93
CA SER A 37 14.89 -12.86 -13.00
C SER A 37 15.60 -13.00 -11.65
N ASP A 38 16.27 -14.14 -11.43
CA ASP A 38 17.15 -14.32 -10.27
C ASP A 38 18.31 -13.30 -10.27
N TYR A 39 18.73 -12.83 -11.45
CA TYR A 39 19.77 -11.81 -11.57
C TYR A 39 19.34 -10.47 -10.98
N LEU A 40 18.07 -10.06 -11.16
CA LEU A 40 17.53 -8.90 -10.49
C LEU A 40 17.53 -9.07 -8.96
N ILE A 41 17.16 -10.25 -8.47
CA ILE A 41 17.08 -10.48 -7.02
C ILE A 41 18.45 -10.34 -6.36
N GLU A 42 19.49 -10.91 -6.96
CA GLU A 42 20.86 -10.75 -6.48
C GLU A 42 21.34 -9.29 -6.63
N THR A 43 21.00 -8.61 -7.71
CA THR A 43 21.32 -7.17 -7.89
C THR A 43 20.64 -6.30 -6.83
N ALA A 44 19.38 -6.58 -6.50
CA ALA A 44 18.64 -5.88 -5.46
C ALA A 44 19.28 -6.08 -4.07
N ARG A 45 19.75 -7.30 -3.74
CA ARG A 45 20.49 -7.55 -2.50
C ARG A 45 21.73 -6.68 -2.37
N LYS A 46 22.54 -6.60 -3.44
CA LYS A 46 23.73 -5.75 -3.48
C LYS A 46 23.41 -4.27 -3.29
N ASP A 47 22.33 -3.76 -3.90
CA ASP A 47 21.89 -2.38 -3.64
C ASP A 47 21.44 -2.20 -2.19
N ILE A 48 20.67 -3.13 -1.63
CA ILE A 48 20.19 -3.08 -0.24
C ILE A 48 21.38 -3.06 0.73
N GLU A 49 22.38 -3.91 0.50
CA GLU A 49 23.60 -4.01 1.31
C GLU A 49 24.55 -2.82 1.11
N GLY A 50 24.34 -2.03 0.06
CA GLY A 50 25.16 -0.86 -0.26
C GLY A 50 26.47 -1.20 -0.96
N GLU A 51 26.60 -2.42 -1.49
CA GLU A 51 27.73 -2.84 -2.33
C GLU A 51 27.72 -2.12 -3.69
N ILE A 52 26.52 -1.80 -4.17
CA ILE A 52 26.29 -1.02 -5.38
C ILE A 52 25.29 0.10 -5.11
N THR A 53 25.35 1.11 -5.96
CA THR A 53 24.35 2.19 -6.07
C THR A 53 23.21 1.77 -7.01
N ILE A 54 22.09 2.48 -6.93
CA ILE A 54 20.97 2.28 -7.86
C ILE A 54 21.36 2.57 -9.33
N ASP A 55 22.32 3.47 -9.57
CA ASP A 55 22.85 3.76 -10.91
C ASP A 55 23.64 2.58 -11.45
N GLU A 56 24.46 1.95 -10.62
CA GLU A 56 25.20 0.73 -10.98
C GLU A 56 24.26 -0.46 -11.17
N ALA A 57 23.23 -0.62 -10.33
CA ALA A 57 22.21 -1.64 -10.50
C ALA A 57 21.51 -1.52 -11.88
N GLU A 58 21.14 -0.31 -12.28
CA GLU A 58 20.53 -0.05 -13.58
C GLU A 58 21.47 -0.41 -14.74
N GLN A 59 22.76 -0.07 -14.65
CA GLN A 59 23.73 -0.48 -15.67
C GLN A 59 23.93 -1.99 -15.72
N LEU A 60 23.96 -2.67 -14.57
CA LEU A 60 24.09 -4.13 -14.51
C LEU A 60 22.92 -4.83 -15.19
N ILE A 61 21.68 -4.43 -14.89
CA ILE A 61 20.48 -4.98 -15.53
C ILE A 61 20.50 -4.71 -17.04
N LYS A 62 20.83 -3.49 -17.45
CA LYS A 62 20.95 -3.14 -18.87
C LYS A 62 21.99 -3.99 -19.59
N SER A 63 23.19 -4.13 -19.03
CA SER A 63 24.26 -4.95 -19.62
C SER A 63 23.90 -6.44 -19.68
N TYR A 64 23.22 -6.96 -18.65
CA TYR A 64 22.75 -8.35 -18.61
C TYR A 64 21.90 -8.68 -19.84
N TYR A 65 20.91 -7.85 -20.18
CA TYR A 65 20.06 -8.08 -21.34
C TYR A 65 20.68 -7.70 -22.69
N GLN A 66 21.68 -6.81 -22.71
CA GLN A 66 22.45 -6.52 -23.93
C GLN A 66 23.39 -7.66 -24.32
N SER A 67 23.91 -8.41 -23.34
CA SER A 67 24.82 -9.55 -23.59
C SER A 67 24.13 -10.83 -24.08
N LYS A 68 22.79 -10.91 -24.02
CA LYS A 68 22.05 -12.09 -24.50
C LYS A 68 21.99 -12.12 -26.03
N GLU A 69 22.66 -13.10 -26.63
CA GLU A 69 22.71 -13.31 -28.09
C GLU A 69 21.37 -13.81 -28.69
N ALA A 70 20.60 -14.57 -27.90
CA ALA A 70 19.26 -15.05 -28.27
C ALA A 70 18.26 -14.67 -27.17
N ARG A 71 17.06 -14.22 -27.58
CA ARG A 71 15.97 -13.83 -26.67
C ARG A 71 14.75 -14.69 -26.93
N THR A 72 14.23 -15.34 -25.88
CA THR A 72 12.92 -15.98 -25.91
C THR A 72 11.83 -14.98 -25.49
N PRO A 73 10.54 -15.28 -25.74
CA PRO A 73 9.45 -14.46 -25.19
C PRO A 73 9.52 -14.31 -23.66
N GLU A 74 9.92 -15.37 -22.95
CA GLU A 74 10.12 -15.33 -21.50
C GLU A 74 11.28 -14.40 -21.10
N ASP A 75 12.33 -14.30 -21.92
CA ASP A 75 13.41 -13.34 -21.69
C ASP A 75 12.92 -11.89 -21.82
N ASP A 76 12.00 -11.61 -22.74
CA ASP A 76 11.41 -10.29 -22.91
C ASP A 76 10.48 -9.93 -21.73
N GLU A 77 9.69 -10.87 -21.22
CA GLU A 77 8.87 -10.69 -20.01
C GLU A 77 9.73 -10.42 -18.77
N MET A 78 10.81 -11.20 -18.59
CA MET A 78 11.78 -10.96 -17.51
C MET A 78 12.48 -9.61 -17.67
N HIS A 79 12.86 -9.24 -18.90
CA HIS A 79 13.50 -7.96 -19.19
C HIS A 79 12.62 -6.78 -18.80
N GLU A 80 11.33 -6.84 -19.13
CA GLU A 80 10.36 -5.85 -18.69
C GLU A 80 10.28 -5.81 -17.15
N ALA A 81 10.10 -6.97 -16.52
CA ALA A 81 9.95 -7.06 -15.07
C ALA A 81 11.16 -6.48 -14.33
N ASP A 82 12.37 -6.81 -14.78
CA ASP A 82 13.63 -6.39 -14.16
C ASP A 82 13.89 -4.90 -14.35
N THR A 83 13.71 -4.40 -15.56
CA THR A 83 13.90 -2.99 -15.89
C THR A 83 12.87 -2.13 -15.15
N ALA A 84 11.59 -2.49 -15.22
CA ALA A 84 10.52 -1.77 -14.53
C ALA A 84 10.71 -1.81 -13.00
N SER A 85 11.15 -2.93 -12.44
CA SER A 85 11.44 -3.02 -11.00
C SER A 85 12.57 -2.09 -10.59
N THR A 86 13.67 -2.07 -11.35
CA THR A 86 14.81 -1.18 -11.07
C THR A 86 14.39 0.30 -11.14
N ASN A 87 13.58 0.65 -12.14
CA ASN A 87 13.06 2.01 -12.31
C ASN A 87 12.08 2.43 -11.20
N ILE A 88 11.18 1.53 -10.79
CA ILE A 88 10.24 1.78 -9.68
C ILE A 88 11.02 1.92 -8.37
N ARG A 89 12.03 1.06 -8.14
CA ARG A 89 12.89 1.14 -6.97
C ARG A 89 13.50 2.54 -6.84
N ARG A 90 14.07 3.08 -7.92
CA ARG A 90 14.64 4.44 -7.96
C ARG A 90 13.59 5.49 -7.58
N LEU A 91 12.44 5.47 -8.25
CA LEU A 91 11.32 6.39 -8.01
C LEU A 91 10.87 6.40 -6.54
N LEU A 92 10.77 5.23 -5.92
CA LEU A 92 10.26 5.10 -4.54
C LEU A 92 11.20 5.63 -3.45
N THR A 93 12.47 5.94 -3.75
CA THR A 93 13.39 6.62 -2.81
C THR A 93 13.63 8.08 -3.11
N GLU A 94 12.98 8.63 -4.13
CA GLU A 94 13.08 10.05 -4.41
C GLU A 94 12.16 10.87 -3.49
N LYS A 95 12.62 12.07 -3.14
CA LYS A 95 11.89 12.98 -2.25
C LYS A 95 11.04 14.00 -3.00
N THR A 96 10.87 13.82 -4.31
CA THR A 96 10.13 14.73 -5.18
C THR A 96 8.89 14.06 -5.73
N PHE A 97 7.77 14.77 -5.69
CA PHE A 97 6.51 14.31 -6.26
C PHE A 97 5.76 15.48 -6.89
N ALA A 98 5.20 15.26 -8.07
CA ALA A 98 4.40 16.25 -8.79
C ALA A 98 2.96 15.74 -8.92
N PHE A 99 2.03 16.35 -8.19
CA PHE A 99 0.60 16.02 -8.24
C PHE A 99 -0.10 16.73 -9.41
N THR A 100 0.26 16.34 -10.64
CA THR A 100 -0.22 16.94 -11.90
C THR A 100 -0.28 15.89 -13.02
N LEU A 101 -0.93 16.23 -14.14
CA LEU A 101 -0.90 15.42 -15.36
C LEU A 101 0.54 15.12 -15.81
N VAL A 102 1.42 16.12 -15.78
CA VAL A 102 2.84 15.98 -16.14
C VAL A 102 3.57 15.05 -15.17
N GLY A 103 3.24 15.12 -13.87
CA GLY A 103 3.79 14.19 -12.88
C GLY A 103 3.38 12.75 -13.16
N LEU A 104 2.10 12.50 -13.45
CA LEU A 104 1.58 11.18 -13.79
C LEU A 104 2.25 10.59 -15.04
N THR A 105 2.32 11.37 -16.13
CA THR A 105 2.98 10.91 -17.37
C THR A 105 4.50 10.75 -17.18
N SER A 106 5.13 11.56 -16.34
CA SER A 106 6.54 11.40 -16.01
C SER A 106 6.80 10.15 -15.18
N ILE A 107 5.91 9.77 -14.25
CA ILE A 107 6.03 8.50 -13.52
C ILE A 107 5.96 7.34 -14.51
N HIS A 108 4.96 7.30 -15.39
CA HIS A 108 4.87 6.26 -16.42
C HIS A 108 6.12 6.22 -17.30
N ARG A 109 6.59 7.39 -17.79
CA ARG A 109 7.81 7.47 -18.60
C ARG A 109 9.00 6.82 -17.90
N ARG A 110 9.17 7.12 -16.61
CA ARG A 110 10.33 6.68 -15.83
C ARG A 110 10.24 5.21 -15.44
N ILE A 111 9.05 4.70 -15.13
CA ILE A 111 8.86 3.25 -14.87
C ILE A 111 9.25 2.45 -16.12
N PHE A 112 8.80 2.89 -17.28
CA PHE A 112 8.89 2.11 -18.52
C PHE A 112 9.96 2.59 -19.49
N ASP A 113 10.90 3.43 -19.03
CA ASP A 113 12.07 3.80 -19.83
C ASP A 113 12.91 2.55 -20.11
N GLY A 114 13.31 2.35 -21.37
CA GLY A 114 13.94 1.12 -21.82
C GLY A 114 13.00 -0.09 -21.99
N VAL A 115 11.73 0.02 -21.60
CA VAL A 115 10.71 -1.05 -21.75
C VAL A 115 9.76 -0.74 -22.91
N PHE A 116 9.08 0.42 -22.86
CA PHE A 116 8.09 0.81 -23.88
C PHE A 116 8.58 1.99 -24.70
N LYS A 117 8.48 1.89 -26.03
CA LYS A 117 8.76 3.02 -26.93
C LYS A 117 7.82 4.22 -26.70
N PHE A 118 6.62 3.95 -26.19
CA PHE A 118 5.60 4.96 -25.87
C PHE A 118 5.63 5.41 -24.41
N ALA A 119 6.69 5.09 -23.64
CA ALA A 119 6.74 5.43 -22.21
C ALA A 119 6.46 6.92 -21.97
N GLY A 120 5.36 7.20 -21.23
CA GLY A 120 4.91 8.55 -20.88
C GLY A 120 3.97 9.20 -21.90
N GLN A 121 3.68 8.53 -23.01
CA GLN A 121 2.76 9.02 -24.03
C GLN A 121 1.33 8.58 -23.70
N ILE A 122 0.42 9.56 -23.65
CA ILE A 122 -1.02 9.32 -23.55
C ILE A 122 -1.48 8.75 -24.90
N ARG A 123 -2.23 7.64 -24.88
CA ARG A 123 -2.75 6.98 -26.09
C ARG A 123 -3.68 7.89 -26.87
N ASP A 124 -3.65 7.77 -28.20
CA ASP A 124 -4.54 8.46 -29.14
C ASP A 124 -5.63 7.54 -29.72
N TYR A 125 -5.75 6.32 -29.19
CA TYR A 125 -6.74 5.31 -29.57
C TYR A 125 -7.51 4.78 -28.36
N ASN A 126 -8.72 4.25 -28.60
CA ASN A 126 -9.53 3.61 -27.57
C ASN A 126 -9.09 2.17 -27.31
N ILE A 127 -9.28 1.69 -26.09
CA ILE A 127 -8.85 0.36 -25.65
C ILE A 127 -10.00 -0.41 -25.00
N THR A 128 -9.87 -1.73 -25.03
CA THR A 128 -10.67 -2.66 -24.23
C THR A 128 -9.72 -3.68 -23.61
N LYS A 129 -10.04 -4.16 -22.41
CA LYS A 129 -9.23 -5.14 -21.68
C LYS A 129 -10.15 -6.19 -21.10
N LYS A 130 -9.91 -7.45 -21.47
CA LYS A 130 -10.64 -8.57 -20.88
C LYS A 130 -10.15 -8.79 -19.47
N GLU A 131 -11.06 -8.76 -18.51
CA GLU A 131 -10.73 -8.92 -17.10
C GLU A 131 -11.16 -10.29 -16.58
N TRP A 132 -10.24 -11.01 -15.94
CA TRP A 132 -10.52 -12.33 -15.38
C TRP A 132 -11.65 -12.29 -14.34
N VAL A 133 -11.63 -11.31 -13.43
CA VAL A 133 -12.70 -11.12 -12.43
C VAL A 133 -14.06 -10.79 -13.04
N LEU A 134 -14.10 -10.39 -14.32
CA LEU A 134 -15.33 -10.09 -15.06
C LEU A 134 -15.70 -11.19 -16.07
N ARG A 135 -15.08 -12.37 -15.99
CA ARG A 135 -15.25 -13.48 -16.95
C ARG A 135 -15.03 -13.05 -18.41
N GLY A 136 -14.04 -12.19 -18.61
CA GLY A 136 -13.64 -11.71 -19.93
C GLY A 136 -14.39 -10.47 -20.43
N ASP A 137 -15.30 -9.90 -19.63
CA ASP A 137 -15.86 -8.56 -19.91
C ASP A 137 -14.82 -7.46 -19.62
N THR A 138 -15.13 -6.22 -20.01
CA THR A 138 -14.23 -5.06 -19.91
C THR A 138 -14.85 -3.94 -19.09
N VAL A 139 -14.00 -3.22 -18.35
CA VAL A 139 -14.34 -1.88 -17.87
C VAL A 139 -14.45 -0.94 -19.06
N LEU A 140 -15.34 0.06 -18.96
CA LEU A 140 -15.37 1.18 -19.89
C LEU A 140 -14.32 2.22 -19.47
N TYR A 141 -13.29 2.35 -20.30
CA TYR A 141 -12.22 3.32 -20.14
C TYR A 141 -12.56 4.63 -20.87
N VAL A 142 -11.93 5.74 -20.45
CA VAL A 142 -12.16 7.05 -21.05
C VAL A 142 -11.72 7.08 -22.51
N SER A 143 -12.47 7.80 -23.34
CA SER A 143 -12.19 7.94 -24.78
C SER A 143 -10.88 8.71 -25.01
N ALA A 144 -10.12 8.35 -26.04
CA ALA A 144 -8.81 8.96 -26.30
C ALA A 144 -8.83 10.50 -26.39
N PRO A 145 -9.81 11.14 -27.06
CA PRO A 145 -9.92 12.61 -27.09
C PRO A 145 -10.06 13.27 -25.72
N ASP A 146 -10.61 12.57 -24.73
CA ASP A 146 -10.98 13.14 -23.42
C ASP A 146 -9.92 12.91 -22.32
N LEU A 147 -8.90 12.09 -22.58
CA LEU A 147 -7.97 11.60 -21.55
C LEU A 147 -7.29 12.71 -20.75
N ARG A 148 -6.77 13.74 -21.42
CA ARG A 148 -6.08 14.84 -20.75
C ARG A 148 -7.01 15.59 -19.80
N ASN A 149 -8.19 15.96 -20.30
CA ASN A 149 -9.19 16.70 -19.52
C ASN A 149 -9.69 15.87 -18.34
N ALA A 150 -9.90 14.56 -18.51
CA ALA A 150 -10.32 13.68 -17.43
C ALA A 150 -9.28 13.60 -16.30
N ILE A 151 -7.99 13.46 -16.63
CA ILE A 151 -6.92 13.42 -15.61
C ILE A 151 -6.84 14.75 -14.87
N GLU A 152 -6.84 15.87 -15.60
CA GLU A 152 -6.76 17.20 -15.00
C GLU A 152 -7.96 17.48 -14.10
N TYR A 153 -9.15 17.07 -14.52
CA TYR A 153 -10.37 17.19 -13.73
C TYR A 153 -10.26 16.41 -12.41
N ASP A 154 -9.93 15.11 -12.46
CA ASP A 154 -9.85 14.26 -11.27
C ASP A 154 -8.77 14.74 -10.29
N LEU A 155 -7.59 15.12 -10.81
CA LEU A 155 -6.51 15.68 -9.99
C LEU A 155 -6.90 17.02 -9.36
N GLU A 156 -7.64 17.88 -10.06
CA GLU A 156 -8.08 19.16 -9.49
C GLU A 156 -9.17 18.97 -8.43
N GLN A 157 -10.09 18.02 -8.61
CA GLN A 157 -11.07 17.68 -7.57
C GLN A 157 -10.35 17.19 -6.30
N GLU A 158 -9.37 16.30 -6.48
CA GLU A 158 -8.61 15.74 -5.36
C GLU A 158 -7.77 16.80 -4.65
N ARG A 159 -7.11 17.69 -5.39
CA ARG A 159 -6.32 18.80 -4.82
C ARG A 159 -7.17 19.73 -3.94
N ARG A 160 -8.45 19.90 -4.26
CA ARG A 160 -9.40 20.74 -3.50
C ARG A 160 -10.00 20.04 -2.29
N PHE A 161 -9.79 18.72 -2.17
CA PHE A 161 -10.37 17.95 -1.09
C PHE A 161 -9.70 18.27 0.25
N ASP A 162 -10.52 18.53 1.27
CA ASP A 162 -10.05 18.90 2.60
C ASP A 162 -10.03 17.68 3.53
N TYR A 163 -8.86 17.03 3.59
CA TYR A 163 -8.61 15.87 4.43
C TYR A 163 -8.83 16.10 5.93
N SER A 164 -8.84 17.35 6.41
CA SER A 164 -9.05 17.65 7.83
C SER A 164 -10.49 17.40 8.31
N LYS A 165 -11.44 17.30 7.37
CA LYS A 165 -12.87 17.15 7.64
C LYS A 165 -13.38 15.71 7.54
N VAL A 166 -12.47 14.76 7.36
CA VAL A 166 -12.80 13.38 7.02
C VAL A 166 -12.43 12.48 8.18
N ASP A 167 -13.36 11.64 8.60
CA ASP A 167 -13.06 10.63 9.62
C ASP A 167 -12.22 9.48 9.03
N ARG A 168 -11.78 8.54 9.87
CA ARG A 168 -10.92 7.43 9.44
C ARG A 168 -11.57 6.54 8.38
N ASN A 169 -12.89 6.32 8.45
CA ASN A 169 -13.60 5.48 7.48
C ASN A 169 -13.75 6.23 6.15
N GLY A 170 -14.08 7.52 6.23
CA GLY A 170 -14.15 8.40 5.07
C GLY A 170 -12.81 8.54 4.36
N LEU A 171 -11.69 8.49 5.08
CA LEU A 171 -10.35 8.61 4.50
C LEU A 171 -10.07 7.46 3.52
N ALA A 172 -10.26 6.21 3.96
CA ALA A 172 -10.01 5.04 3.13
C ALA A 172 -10.97 4.98 1.92
N SER A 173 -12.26 5.30 2.14
CA SER A 173 -13.26 5.34 1.07
C SER A 173 -12.97 6.43 0.04
N HIS A 174 -12.56 7.62 0.49
CA HIS A 174 -12.19 8.72 -0.40
C HIS A 174 -10.96 8.39 -1.25
N ILE A 175 -9.89 7.89 -0.63
CA ILE A 175 -8.67 7.46 -1.35
C ILE A 175 -9.02 6.35 -2.35
N ALA A 176 -9.81 5.35 -1.95
CA ALA A 176 -10.23 4.27 -2.84
C ALA A 176 -10.96 4.83 -4.07
N LYS A 177 -11.89 5.76 -3.88
CA LYS A 177 -12.64 6.41 -4.96
C LYS A 177 -11.74 7.22 -5.88
N PHE A 178 -10.85 8.04 -5.33
CA PHE A 178 -9.91 8.84 -6.13
C PHE A 178 -9.00 7.94 -6.98
N VAL A 179 -8.38 6.93 -6.36
CA VAL A 179 -7.46 6.02 -7.05
C VAL A 179 -8.18 5.17 -8.09
N SER A 180 -9.40 4.69 -7.81
CA SER A 180 -10.19 3.95 -8.80
C SER A 180 -10.59 4.81 -9.99
N GLY A 181 -10.96 6.08 -9.76
CA GLY A 181 -11.30 7.03 -10.83
C GLY A 181 -10.09 7.31 -11.73
N LEU A 182 -8.95 7.66 -11.13
CA LEU A 182 -7.72 7.91 -11.85
C LEU A 182 -7.29 6.70 -12.70
N TRP A 183 -7.42 5.49 -12.16
CA TRP A 183 -7.13 4.24 -12.89
C TRP A 183 -8.10 3.99 -14.05
N GLN A 184 -9.39 4.29 -13.88
CA GLN A 184 -10.42 4.10 -14.91
C GLN A 184 -10.16 4.95 -16.16
N ILE A 185 -9.49 6.10 -16.02
CA ILE A 185 -9.10 6.91 -17.17
C ILE A 185 -8.21 6.10 -18.12
N HIS A 186 -7.32 5.28 -17.56
CA HIS A 186 -6.47 4.33 -18.28
C HIS A 186 -5.74 4.97 -19.49
N PRO A 187 -4.92 6.01 -19.26
CA PRO A 187 -4.44 6.89 -20.33
C PRO A 187 -3.28 6.33 -21.16
N PHE A 188 -2.64 5.25 -20.74
CA PHE A 188 -1.50 4.67 -21.44
C PHE A 188 -1.88 3.40 -22.18
N GLY A 189 -1.10 3.01 -23.20
CA GLY A 189 -1.32 1.77 -23.95
C GLY A 189 -1.18 0.52 -23.07
N GLU A 190 -0.19 0.51 -22.17
CA GLU A 190 0.05 -0.51 -21.14
C GLU A 190 0.58 0.17 -19.86
N GLY A 191 0.72 -0.59 -18.77
CA GLY A 191 1.41 -0.08 -17.56
C GLY A 191 0.58 0.83 -16.64
N ASN A 192 -0.72 0.96 -16.89
CA ASN A 192 -1.63 1.84 -16.13
C ASN A 192 -1.70 1.48 -14.64
N THR A 193 -1.82 0.19 -14.30
CA THR A 193 -1.94 -0.25 -12.91
C THR A 193 -0.65 -0.03 -12.12
N ARG A 194 0.52 -0.39 -12.68
CA ARG A 194 1.83 -0.13 -12.05
C ARG A 194 2.08 1.37 -11.86
N THR A 195 1.75 2.19 -12.86
CA THR A 195 1.81 3.66 -12.75
C THR A 195 0.89 4.19 -11.66
N THR A 196 -0.36 3.72 -11.60
CA THR A 196 -1.34 4.14 -10.58
C THR A 196 -0.87 3.77 -9.18
N ALA A 197 -0.32 2.57 -8.99
CA ALA A 197 0.21 2.13 -7.70
C ALA A 197 1.35 3.04 -7.23
N VAL A 198 2.35 3.29 -8.09
CA VAL A 198 3.49 4.16 -7.75
C VAL A 198 3.04 5.59 -7.50
N PHE A 199 2.14 6.14 -8.33
CA PHE A 199 1.55 7.46 -8.11
C PHE A 199 0.85 7.53 -6.75
N THR A 200 0.07 6.51 -6.40
CA THR A 200 -0.65 6.43 -5.12
C THR A 200 0.31 6.40 -3.93
N ILE A 201 1.37 5.59 -3.99
CA ILE A 201 2.39 5.51 -2.95
C ILE A 201 3.06 6.88 -2.75
N LEU A 202 3.49 7.53 -3.83
CA LEU A 202 4.13 8.85 -3.77
C LEU A 202 3.17 9.93 -3.27
N TYR A 203 1.90 9.87 -3.68
CA TYR A 203 0.86 10.80 -3.23
C TYR A 203 0.61 10.68 -1.73
N LEU A 204 0.38 9.46 -1.23
CA LEU A 204 0.16 9.20 0.19
C LEU A 204 1.36 9.65 1.03
N ARG A 205 2.58 9.36 0.58
CA ARG A 205 3.81 9.84 1.26
C ARG A 205 3.93 11.36 1.26
N SER A 206 3.49 12.04 0.19
CA SER A 206 3.48 13.51 0.15
C SER A 206 2.53 14.13 1.18
N MET A 207 1.50 13.39 1.61
CA MET A 207 0.60 13.75 2.70
C MET A 207 1.10 13.31 4.09
N GLY A 208 2.28 12.68 4.18
CA GLY A 208 2.87 12.25 5.45
C GLY A 208 2.42 10.88 5.94
N PHE A 209 1.73 10.07 5.13
CA PHE A 209 1.46 8.68 5.47
C PHE A 209 2.75 7.85 5.39
N ASP A 210 3.00 7.09 6.46
CA ASP A 210 4.04 6.06 6.48
C ASP A 210 3.49 4.79 5.84
N VAL A 211 3.49 4.78 4.51
CA VAL A 211 2.99 3.66 3.73
C VAL A 211 4.07 2.58 3.72
N THR A 212 3.90 1.55 4.55
CA THR A 212 4.63 0.30 4.38
C THR A 212 4.12 -0.34 3.09
N ASN A 213 5.04 -0.56 2.15
CA ASN A 213 4.66 -0.96 0.79
C ASN A 213 4.44 -2.47 0.64
N ASP A 214 4.43 -3.21 1.75
CA ASP A 214 4.24 -4.66 1.79
C ASP A 214 2.89 -5.06 1.19
N LEU A 215 1.84 -4.24 1.35
CA LEU A 215 0.55 -4.47 0.68
C LEU A 215 0.65 -4.40 -0.85
N PHE A 216 1.31 -3.38 -1.38
CA PHE A 216 1.50 -3.28 -2.83
C PHE A 216 2.41 -4.39 -3.36
N ALA A 217 3.38 -4.85 -2.57
CA ALA A 217 4.24 -5.95 -2.95
C ALA A 217 3.49 -7.30 -2.99
N ASN A 218 2.77 -7.61 -1.90
CA ASN A 218 2.19 -8.94 -1.68
C ASN A 218 0.78 -9.10 -2.27
N HIS A 219 0.07 -8.00 -2.50
CA HIS A 219 -1.32 -7.97 -2.95
C HIS A 219 -1.52 -7.13 -4.22
N SER A 220 -0.49 -6.99 -5.06
CA SER A 220 -0.56 -6.21 -6.31
C SER A 220 -1.68 -6.70 -7.26
N TRP A 221 -1.85 -8.02 -7.40
CA TRP A 221 -2.92 -8.60 -8.21
C TRP A 221 -4.32 -8.36 -7.61
N TYR A 222 -4.43 -8.38 -6.27
CA TYR A 222 -5.66 -8.00 -5.58
C TYR A 222 -6.00 -6.53 -5.84
N PHE A 223 -5.02 -5.64 -5.71
CA PHE A 223 -5.18 -4.21 -5.99
C PHE A 223 -5.71 -3.98 -7.41
N ARG A 224 -5.11 -4.63 -8.42
CA ARG A 224 -5.58 -4.60 -9.82
C ARG A 224 -7.05 -5.02 -9.94
N ASN A 225 -7.41 -6.16 -9.36
CA ASN A 225 -8.76 -6.71 -9.46
C ASN A 225 -9.80 -5.87 -8.69
N ALA A 226 -9.40 -5.26 -7.56
CA ALA A 226 -10.23 -4.36 -6.79
C ALA A 226 -10.55 -3.07 -7.58
N LEU A 227 -9.57 -2.52 -8.32
CA LEU A 227 -9.78 -1.40 -9.23
C LEU A 227 -10.78 -1.73 -10.34
N VAL A 228 -10.71 -2.95 -10.90
CA VAL A 228 -11.68 -3.43 -11.88
C VAL A 228 -13.09 -3.49 -11.28
N ARG A 229 -13.25 -4.07 -10.08
CA ARG A 229 -14.57 -4.19 -9.43
C ARG A 229 -15.15 -2.86 -8.98
N ALA A 230 -14.32 -1.90 -8.59
CA ALA A 230 -14.75 -0.54 -8.29
C ALA A 230 -15.33 0.19 -9.52
N ASN A 231 -14.89 -0.16 -10.73
CA ASN A 231 -15.23 0.58 -11.95
C ASN A 231 -16.20 -0.13 -12.91
N TYR A 232 -16.44 -1.42 -12.71
CA TYR A 232 -17.35 -2.20 -13.57
C TYR A 232 -18.79 -2.26 -13.04
N GLN A 233 -19.75 -2.06 -13.94
CA GLN A 233 -21.17 -2.37 -13.71
C GLN A 233 -21.81 -2.92 -14.97
N ASN A 234 -22.77 -3.82 -14.79
CA ASN A 234 -23.68 -4.31 -15.80
C ASN A 234 -25.05 -4.57 -15.15
N VAL A 235 -25.93 -3.56 -15.24
CA VAL A 235 -27.25 -3.59 -14.59
C VAL A 235 -28.13 -4.71 -15.13
N GLN A 236 -28.02 -5.06 -16.42
CA GLN A 236 -28.79 -6.17 -17.00
C GLN A 236 -28.41 -7.52 -16.40
N LYS A 237 -27.14 -7.69 -15.99
CA LYS A 237 -26.64 -8.87 -15.29
C LYS A 237 -26.74 -8.75 -13.76
N GLY A 238 -27.32 -7.67 -13.23
CA GLY A 238 -27.37 -7.42 -11.78
C GLY A 238 -26.02 -7.08 -11.14
N ILE A 239 -25.00 -6.78 -11.93
CA ILE A 239 -23.65 -6.47 -11.42
C ILE A 239 -23.53 -4.96 -11.22
N MET A 240 -23.29 -4.55 -9.98
CA MET A 240 -23.00 -3.15 -9.64
C MET A 240 -21.51 -2.94 -9.38
N ARG A 241 -21.09 -1.67 -9.42
CA ARG A 241 -19.77 -1.26 -8.92
C ARG A 241 -19.64 -1.66 -7.45
N ASN A 242 -18.51 -2.22 -7.09
CA ASN A 242 -18.21 -2.58 -5.72
C ASN A 242 -16.82 -2.07 -5.34
N SER A 243 -16.78 -0.96 -4.59
CA SER A 243 -15.55 -0.35 -4.07
C SER A 243 -15.02 -1.04 -2.82
N GLU A 244 -15.80 -1.91 -2.17
CA GLU A 244 -15.48 -2.45 -0.85
C GLU A 244 -14.15 -3.20 -0.83
N TYR A 245 -13.82 -3.94 -1.89
CA TYR A 245 -12.52 -4.62 -2.01
C TYR A 245 -11.35 -3.64 -2.00
N LEU A 246 -11.49 -2.52 -2.72
CA LEU A 246 -10.45 -1.50 -2.77
C LEU A 246 -10.39 -0.73 -1.44
N GLU A 247 -11.52 -0.50 -0.80
CA GLU A 247 -11.60 0.08 0.54
C GLU A 247 -10.90 -0.81 1.56
N ARG A 248 -11.15 -2.13 1.58
CA ARG A 248 -10.46 -3.11 2.43
C ARG A 248 -8.93 -3.03 2.25
N PHE A 249 -8.45 -2.91 1.00
CA PHE A 249 -7.03 -2.70 0.71
C PHE A 249 -6.48 -1.42 1.36
N PHE A 250 -7.16 -0.28 1.16
CA PHE A 250 -6.71 1.00 1.73
C PHE A 250 -6.89 1.09 3.24
N ARG A 251 -7.87 0.40 3.83
CA ARG A 251 -8.01 0.30 5.28
C ARG A 251 -6.85 -0.46 5.89
N ASN A 252 -6.43 -1.57 5.29
CA ASN A 252 -5.22 -2.28 5.73
C ASN A 252 -4.00 -1.37 5.60
N LEU A 253 -3.86 -0.67 4.47
CA LEU A 253 -2.72 0.20 4.19
C LEU A 253 -2.62 1.41 5.14
N LEU A 254 -3.74 2.12 5.34
CA LEU A 254 -3.77 3.42 6.02
C LEU A 254 -4.12 3.32 7.49
N LEU A 255 -4.91 2.30 7.87
CA LEU A 255 -5.45 2.14 9.22
C LEU A 255 -4.81 0.96 9.97
N GLY A 256 -3.97 0.15 9.29
CA GLY A 256 -3.34 -1.03 9.89
C GLY A 256 -4.34 -2.14 10.23
N GLU A 257 -5.46 -2.19 9.52
CA GLU A 257 -6.44 -3.26 9.64
C GLU A 257 -5.94 -4.56 8.98
N ASN A 258 -6.59 -5.67 9.30
CA ASN A 258 -6.24 -7.00 8.78
C ASN A 258 -7.40 -7.59 7.95
N ASN A 259 -8.06 -6.76 7.14
CA ASN A 259 -9.11 -7.21 6.24
C ASN A 259 -8.55 -8.25 5.27
N GLU A 260 -9.32 -9.28 4.98
CA GLU A 260 -8.89 -10.34 4.09
C GLU A 260 -8.87 -9.89 2.62
N LEU A 261 -7.74 -10.11 1.94
CA LEU A 261 -7.52 -9.70 0.56
C LEU A 261 -7.42 -10.92 -0.38
N ARG A 262 -8.57 -11.49 -0.77
CA ARG A 262 -8.65 -12.65 -1.68
C ARG A 262 -9.23 -12.31 -3.04
N ASN A 263 -8.50 -12.66 -4.10
CA ASN A 263 -8.91 -12.46 -5.49
C ASN A 263 -10.20 -13.19 -5.87
N ARG A 264 -10.41 -14.39 -5.33
CA ARG A 264 -11.55 -15.24 -5.68
C ARG A 264 -12.91 -14.62 -5.34
N TYR A 265 -12.98 -13.79 -4.30
CA TYR A 265 -14.21 -13.11 -3.88
C TYR A 265 -14.64 -11.99 -4.85
N MET A 266 -13.71 -11.52 -5.69
CA MET A 266 -14.00 -10.47 -6.66
C MET A 266 -14.59 -10.98 -7.98
N VAL A 267 -14.66 -12.30 -8.19
CA VAL A 267 -15.17 -12.89 -9.45
C VAL A 267 -16.68 -12.67 -9.53
N VAL A 268 -17.15 -12.03 -10.60
CA VAL A 268 -18.58 -11.89 -10.87
C VAL A 268 -19.20 -13.23 -11.26
N ASP A 269 -20.45 -13.44 -10.86
CA ASP A 269 -21.18 -14.70 -11.07
C ASP A 269 -20.36 -15.90 -10.58
N ALA A 270 -19.78 -15.79 -9.38
CA ALA A 270 -19.04 -16.88 -8.77
C ALA A 270 -19.98 -18.08 -8.53
N PRO A 271 -19.49 -19.33 -8.68
CA PRO A 271 -20.21 -20.53 -8.23
C PRO A 271 -20.75 -20.37 -6.80
N GLU A 272 -21.93 -20.92 -6.53
CA GLU A 272 -22.62 -20.83 -5.23
C GLU A 272 -21.72 -21.24 -4.06
N GLU A 273 -20.88 -22.25 -4.25
CA GLU A 273 -19.89 -22.73 -3.27
C GLU A 273 -18.92 -21.63 -2.80
N LEU A 274 -18.47 -20.75 -3.71
CA LEU A 274 -17.59 -19.63 -3.39
C LEU A 274 -18.34 -18.48 -2.70
N ILE A 275 -19.62 -18.32 -3.01
CA ILE A 275 -20.51 -17.35 -2.36
C ILE A 275 -20.79 -17.80 -0.93
N GLU A 276 -21.06 -19.09 -0.70
CA GLU A 276 -21.26 -19.68 0.63
C GLU A 276 -19.99 -19.59 1.48
N GLU A 277 -18.81 -19.88 0.92
CA GLU A 277 -17.53 -19.64 1.61
C GLU A 277 -17.36 -18.18 2.01
N GLN A 278 -17.68 -17.23 1.12
CA GLN A 278 -17.58 -15.81 1.40
C GLN A 278 -18.59 -15.37 2.47
N MET A 279 -19.85 -15.82 2.38
CA MET A 279 -20.90 -15.48 3.36
C MET A 279 -20.62 -16.09 4.73
N GLN A 280 -20.09 -17.32 4.81
CA GLN A 280 -19.65 -17.92 6.08
C GLN A 280 -18.43 -17.20 6.67
N HIS A 281 -17.52 -16.70 5.82
CA HIS A 281 -16.40 -15.88 6.27
C HIS A 281 -16.84 -14.47 6.68
N GLU A 282 -17.81 -13.89 5.99
CA GLU A 282 -18.42 -12.60 6.34
C GLU A 282 -19.24 -12.71 7.62
N ASP A 283 -19.97 -13.79 7.89
CA ASP A 283 -20.60 -14.01 9.21
C ASP A 283 -19.56 -14.20 10.33
N ARG A 284 -18.38 -14.77 10.01
CA ARG A 284 -17.24 -14.85 10.94
C ARG A 284 -16.45 -13.54 11.07
N THR A 285 -16.62 -12.58 10.16
CA THR A 285 -15.91 -11.28 10.17
C THR A 285 -16.84 -10.07 10.34
N SER A 286 -18.16 -10.27 10.32
CA SER A 286 -19.24 -9.29 10.51
C SER A 286 -20.26 -9.85 11.50
N THR A 287 -19.89 -9.88 12.78
CA THR A 287 -20.72 -9.54 13.96
C THR A 287 -20.07 -9.94 15.28
N GLU A 288 -18.92 -10.59 15.26
CA GLU A 288 -18.02 -10.56 16.41
C GLU A 288 -16.87 -9.62 16.09
N GLN A 289 -16.98 -8.37 16.58
CA GLN A 289 -15.75 -7.66 16.96
C GLN A 289 -14.94 -8.68 17.78
N PRO A 290 -13.69 -9.00 17.43
CA PRO A 290 -12.84 -9.58 18.43
C PRO A 290 -12.76 -8.47 19.48
N THR A 291 -13.48 -8.63 20.59
CA THR A 291 -13.08 -7.96 21.81
C THR A 291 -11.67 -8.45 22.01
N VAL A 292 -10.69 -7.67 21.54
CA VAL A 292 -9.31 -7.86 21.91
C VAL A 292 -9.40 -7.84 23.42
N GLN A 293 -9.21 -9.01 24.05
CA GLN A 293 -9.13 -9.10 25.50
C GLN A 293 -7.80 -8.44 25.86
N VAL A 294 -7.82 -7.12 25.82
CA VAL A 294 -6.73 -6.27 26.24
C VAL A 294 -6.70 -6.42 27.75
N PRO A 295 -5.55 -6.79 28.34
CA PRO A 295 -5.43 -6.89 29.78
C PRO A 295 -5.95 -5.62 30.45
N GLU A 296 -6.68 -5.76 31.57
CA GLU A 296 -7.29 -4.62 32.27
C GLU A 296 -6.25 -3.53 32.60
N GLN A 297 -5.03 -3.94 32.89
CA GLN A 297 -3.87 -3.06 33.12
C GLN A 297 -3.60 -2.14 31.93
N VAL A 298 -3.67 -2.67 30.69
CA VAL A 298 -3.49 -1.86 29.48
C VAL A 298 -4.68 -0.92 29.30
N ARG A 299 -5.92 -1.34 29.57
CA ARG A 299 -7.10 -0.45 29.50
C ARG A 299 -6.97 0.74 30.45
N VAL A 300 -6.60 0.49 31.71
CA VAL A 300 -6.35 1.52 32.73
C VAL A 300 -5.23 2.47 32.28
N LEU A 301 -4.15 1.95 31.70
CA LEU A 301 -3.05 2.76 31.17
C LEU A 301 -3.51 3.70 30.05
N LEU A 302 -4.29 3.19 29.09
CA LEU A 302 -4.78 3.98 27.96
C LEU A 302 -5.71 5.11 28.43
N LEU A 303 -6.60 4.81 29.40
CA LEU A 303 -7.47 5.81 30.01
C LEU A 303 -6.68 6.90 30.76
N ALA A 304 -5.66 6.51 31.52
CA ALA A 304 -4.79 7.45 32.23
C ALA A 304 -3.98 8.36 31.28
N LEU A 305 -3.53 7.81 30.16
CA LEU A 305 -2.76 8.57 29.17
C LEU A 305 -3.64 9.47 28.30
N SER A 306 -4.86 9.02 27.95
CA SER A 306 -5.83 9.76 27.14
C SER A 306 -5.20 10.28 25.83
N ASN A 307 -5.22 11.60 25.59
CA ASN A 307 -4.51 12.23 24.46
C ASN A 307 -3.30 13.07 24.91
N GLU A 308 -2.77 12.79 26.10
CA GLU A 308 -1.62 13.51 26.67
C GLU A 308 -0.29 12.81 26.37
N GLN A 309 0.81 13.53 26.61
CA GLN A 309 2.17 12.99 26.59
C GLN A 309 2.78 13.05 27.98
N LEU A 310 2.97 11.90 28.62
CA LEU A 310 3.35 11.81 30.03
C LEU A 310 4.68 11.09 30.22
N SER A 311 5.42 11.49 31.25
CA SER A 311 6.60 10.72 31.69
C SER A 311 6.16 9.41 32.36
N LEU A 312 7.08 8.45 32.50
CA LEU A 312 6.81 7.21 33.24
C LEU A 312 6.28 7.51 34.64
N LYS A 313 6.87 8.49 35.32
CA LYS A 313 6.47 8.93 36.66
C LYS A 313 5.04 9.49 36.66
N GLY A 314 4.70 10.36 35.69
CA GLY A 314 3.35 10.93 35.59
C GLY A 314 2.28 9.88 35.28
N LEU A 315 2.62 8.89 34.46
CA LEU A 315 1.76 7.73 34.19
C LEU A 315 1.54 6.87 35.45
N MET A 316 2.61 6.56 36.19
CA MET A 316 2.53 5.82 37.44
C MET A 316 1.65 6.54 38.48
N GLU A 317 1.78 7.87 38.59
CA GLU A 317 0.95 8.69 39.48
C GLU A 317 -0.52 8.66 39.08
N LYS A 318 -0.85 8.80 37.78
CA LYS A 318 -2.24 8.73 37.30
C LYS A 318 -2.88 7.35 37.47
N VAL A 319 -2.11 6.28 37.33
CA VAL A 319 -2.59 4.89 37.53
C VAL A 319 -2.60 4.51 39.02
N GLY A 320 -1.96 5.28 39.90
CA GLY A 320 -1.90 5.03 41.33
C GLY A 320 -0.87 3.99 41.78
N LEU A 321 0.17 3.73 40.96
CA LEU A 321 1.19 2.72 41.23
C LEU A 321 2.52 3.35 41.69
N LYS A 322 3.18 2.69 42.65
CA LYS A 322 4.47 3.14 43.22
C LYS A 322 5.66 2.28 42.82
N HIS A 323 5.42 1.02 42.42
CA HIS A 323 6.49 0.07 42.11
C HIS A 323 6.80 0.06 40.60
N ARG A 324 7.95 0.63 40.23
CA ARG A 324 8.35 0.83 38.82
C ARG A 324 8.50 -0.47 38.01
N PRO A 325 9.19 -1.53 38.50
CA PRO A 325 9.34 -2.77 37.72
C PRO A 325 8.00 -3.39 37.33
N THR A 326 7.07 -3.48 38.30
CA THR A 326 5.72 -4.00 38.08
C THR A 326 4.93 -3.16 37.08
N PHE A 327 5.11 -1.84 37.09
CA PHE A 327 4.44 -0.97 36.13
C PHE A 327 4.97 -1.18 34.70
N LEU A 328 6.28 -1.37 34.55
CA LEU A 328 6.87 -1.65 33.24
C LEU A 328 6.38 -3.00 32.71
N GLU A 329 6.44 -4.04 33.52
CA GLU A 329 6.12 -5.41 33.14
C GLU A 329 4.63 -5.62 32.82
N ASN A 330 3.72 -5.04 33.63
CA ASN A 330 2.30 -5.35 33.52
C ASN A 330 1.48 -4.30 32.75
N TYR A 331 2.02 -3.10 32.53
CA TYR A 331 1.28 -2.01 31.89
C TYR A 331 1.99 -1.55 30.62
N ILE A 332 3.26 -1.14 30.73
CA ILE A 332 3.98 -0.52 29.63
C ILE A 332 4.36 -1.55 28.56
N ASN A 333 5.05 -2.63 28.91
CA ASN A 333 5.53 -3.63 27.95
C ASN A 333 4.37 -4.26 27.15
N PRO A 334 3.26 -4.70 27.78
CA PRO A 334 2.14 -5.27 27.03
C PRO A 334 1.49 -4.24 26.09
N ALA A 335 1.42 -2.97 26.49
CA ALA A 335 0.90 -1.90 25.63
C ALA A 335 1.84 -1.54 24.46
N PHE A 336 3.16 -1.67 24.66
CA PHE A 336 4.16 -1.51 23.59
C PHE A 336 4.13 -2.65 22.60
N GLU A 337 4.16 -3.90 23.09
CA GLU A 337 4.14 -5.11 22.27
C GLU A 337 2.86 -5.18 21.43
N ALA A 338 1.73 -4.80 22.02
CA ALA A 338 0.46 -4.70 21.30
C ALA A 338 0.37 -3.47 20.37
N GLY A 339 1.38 -2.59 20.34
CA GLY A 339 1.46 -1.43 19.46
C GLY A 339 0.51 -0.28 19.82
N PHE A 340 0.01 -0.22 21.06
CA PHE A 340 -0.86 0.85 21.54
C PHE A 340 -0.10 2.08 22.03
N LEU A 341 1.16 1.90 22.42
CA LEU A 341 2.00 2.91 23.04
C LEU A 341 3.26 3.18 22.21
N LYS A 342 3.70 4.44 22.16
CA LYS A 342 5.01 4.82 21.61
C LYS A 342 5.73 5.80 22.55
N VAL A 343 7.04 5.89 22.40
CA VAL A 343 7.88 6.89 23.11
C VAL A 343 8.16 8.11 22.23
N LEU A 344 8.40 9.25 22.85
CA LEU A 344 8.70 10.51 22.18
C LEU A 344 10.07 10.49 21.48
N TYR A 345 11.06 9.79 22.05
CA TYR A 345 12.40 9.65 21.51
C TYR A 345 12.78 8.16 21.39
N PRO A 346 12.35 7.47 20.31
CA PRO A 346 12.60 6.04 20.13
C PRO A 346 14.09 5.70 20.02
N ASP A 347 14.88 6.54 19.36
CA ASP A 347 16.32 6.30 19.13
C ASP A 347 17.18 6.59 20.37
N LYS A 348 16.58 7.14 21.44
CA LYS A 348 17.28 7.53 22.67
C LYS A 348 16.48 7.06 23.90
N PRO A 349 16.52 5.77 24.25
CA PRO A 349 15.69 5.18 25.30
C PRO A 349 15.87 5.88 26.66
N ASN A 350 17.08 6.34 26.97
CA ASN A 350 17.43 7.01 28.23
C ASN A 350 17.36 8.55 28.16
N HIS A 351 16.63 9.13 27.20
CA HIS A 351 16.51 10.58 27.08
C HIS A 351 15.84 11.20 28.33
N PRO A 352 16.39 12.27 28.94
CA PRO A 352 15.89 12.82 30.21
C PRO A 352 14.47 13.41 30.11
N ARG A 353 14.00 13.72 28.88
CA ARG A 353 12.63 14.19 28.60
C ARG A 353 11.75 13.13 27.93
N GLN A 354 12.05 11.84 28.13
CA GLN A 354 11.26 10.76 27.54
C GLN A 354 9.80 10.81 28.00
N LYS A 355 8.89 10.67 27.04
CA LYS A 355 7.44 10.63 27.28
C LYS A 355 6.82 9.47 26.53
N TYR A 356 5.71 8.99 27.05
CA TYR A 356 4.86 7.97 26.46
C TYR A 356 3.61 8.64 25.91
N LEU A 357 3.14 8.16 24.75
CA LEU A 357 1.99 8.68 24.05
C LEU A 357 1.30 7.56 23.27
N LEU A 358 0.00 7.68 23.06
CA LEU A 358 -0.76 6.70 22.30
C LEU A 358 -0.34 6.69 20.82
N THR A 359 -0.30 5.50 20.23
CA THR A 359 -0.28 5.33 18.78
C THR A 359 -1.68 5.57 18.20
N ALA A 360 -1.80 5.59 16.87
CA ALA A 360 -3.12 5.63 16.22
C ALA A 360 -4.02 4.45 16.65
N LYS A 361 -3.42 3.27 16.88
CA LYS A 361 -4.05 2.05 17.39
C LYS A 361 -4.47 2.22 18.85
N GLY A 362 -3.60 2.74 19.72
CA GLY A 362 -3.92 3.01 21.12
C GLY A 362 -5.03 4.04 21.29
N LEU A 363 -5.06 5.08 20.46
CA LEU A 363 -6.11 6.11 20.47
C LEU A 363 -7.46 5.55 19.99
N ALA A 364 -7.46 4.62 19.03
CA ALA A 364 -8.67 3.93 18.59
C ALA A 364 -9.31 3.16 19.75
N LEU A 365 -8.51 2.34 20.42
CA LEU A 365 -8.93 1.53 21.54
C LEU A 365 -9.36 2.38 22.75
N TYR A 366 -8.65 3.47 23.05
CA TYR A 366 -9.08 4.44 24.07
C TYR A 366 -10.49 4.98 23.80
N ASN A 367 -10.80 5.35 22.55
CA ASN A 367 -12.11 5.86 22.17
C ASN A 367 -13.20 4.78 22.24
N GLU A 368 -12.87 3.52 21.94
CA GLU A 368 -13.79 2.39 22.12
C GLU A 368 -14.10 2.14 23.60
N ILE A 369 -13.08 2.09 24.46
CA ILE A 369 -13.25 1.92 25.91
C ILE A 369 -14.14 3.04 26.47
N LYS A 370 -13.93 4.29 26.02
CA LYS A 370 -14.72 5.45 26.46
C LYS A 370 -16.19 5.39 26.01
N LYS A 371 -16.51 4.70 24.91
CA LYS A 371 -17.90 4.51 24.45
C LYS A 371 -18.64 3.42 25.23
N MET A 372 -17.92 2.51 25.88
CA MET A 372 -18.47 1.41 26.67
C MET A 372 -18.67 1.76 28.16
N GLN A 373 -18.22 2.95 28.59
CA GLN A 373 -18.48 3.55 29.90
C GLN A 373 -19.57 4.61 29.78
#